data_AF-A0A933R9G9-F1
#
_entry.id   AF-A0A933R9G9-F1
#
_cell.length_a   1.000
_cell.length_b   1.000
_cell.length_c   1.000
_cell.angle_alpha   90.00
_cell.angle_beta   90.00
_cell.angle_gamma   90.00
#
_symmetry.space_group_name_H-M   'P 1'
#
loop_
_entity.id
_entity.type
_entity.pdbx_description
1 polymer ?
#
loop_
_entity_poly.entity_id
_entity_poly.type
_entity_poly.pdbx_seq_one_letter_code
_entity_poly.pdbx_strand_id
1 'polypeptide(L)' 'ALAERAKAAGVKQVVFDRGGFLYHGRVAAVAAAAREAGLEF' A
#
# COMPACT_ATOMS: atom_id res chain seq x y z
N ALA A 1 -3.77 10.63 1.59
CA ALA A 1 -2.38 10.13 1.48
C ALA A 1 -2.06 9.20 2.63
N LEU A 2 -2.38 7.90 2.52
CA LEU A 2 -2.00 6.90 3.54
C LEU A 2 -0.49 6.69 3.54
N ALA A 3 0.09 6.67 2.33
CA ALA A 3 1.48 6.35 2.16
C ALA A 3 2.44 7.42 2.70
N GLU A 4 2.12 8.69 2.47
CA GLU A 4 2.90 9.80 3.03
C GLU A 4 2.85 9.85 4.55
N ARG A 5 1.73 9.47 5.15
CA ARG A 5 1.61 9.35 6.62
C ARG A 5 2.46 8.21 7.15
N ALA A 6 2.49 7.07 6.46
CA ALA A 6 3.33 5.94 6.84
C ALA A 6 4.83 6.26 6.69
N LYS A 7 5.21 6.97 5.61
CA LYS A 7 6.57 7.48 5.41
C LYS A 7 6.98 8.48 6.50
N ALA A 8 6.09 9.40 6.87
CA ALA A 8 6.31 10.34 7.98
C ALA A 8 6.45 9.63 9.34
N ALA A 9 5.77 8.51 9.53
CA ALA A 9 5.89 7.65 10.70
C ALA A 9 7.13 6.71 10.65
N GLY A 10 7.95 6.77 9.59
CA GLY A 10 9.12 5.91 9.42
C GLY A 10 8.80 4.45 9.10
N VAL A 11 7.55 4.14 8.75
CA VAL A 11 7.09 2.79 8.42
C VAL A 11 7.42 2.50 6.96
N LYS A 12 8.43 1.66 6.73
CA LYS A 12 8.89 1.26 5.39
C LYS A 12 8.30 -0.07 4.93
N GLN A 13 8.32 -1.07 5.81
CA GLN A 13 7.73 -2.38 5.55
C GLN A 13 6.30 -2.42 6.11
N VAL A 14 5.34 -2.73 5.24
CA VAL A 14 3.95 -2.99 5.62
C VAL A 14 3.49 -4.29 4.98
N VAL A 15 2.32 -4.78 5.40
CA VAL A 15 1.66 -5.89 4.70
C VAL A 15 0.38 -5.33 4.11
N PHE A 16 0.20 -5.49 2.81
CA PHE A 16 -1.05 -5.12 2.16
C PHE A 16 -2.06 -6.25 2.30
N ASP A 17 -2.89 -6.16 3.34
CA ASP A 17 -3.99 -7.09 3.52
C ASP A 17 -5.12 -6.81 2.52
N ARG A 18 -5.40 -7.82 1.70
CA ARG A 18 -6.46 -7.76 0.68
C ARG A 18 -7.82 -8.22 1.18
N GLY A 19 -7.99 -8.52 2.46
CA GLY A 19 -9.28 -8.83 3.09
C GLY A 19 -10.09 -9.94 2.43
N GLY A 20 -9.45 -10.86 1.70
CA GLY A 20 -10.12 -11.92 0.92
C GLY A 20 -10.61 -11.49 -0.48
N PHE A 21 -10.39 -10.24 -0.89
CA PHE A 21 -10.68 -9.78 -2.25
C PHE A 21 -9.61 -10.25 -3.25
N LEU A 22 -10.04 -10.50 -4.48
CA LEU A 22 -9.13 -10.80 -5.59
C LEU A 22 -8.20 -9.60 -5.81
N TYR A 23 -6.91 -9.88 -6.03
CA TYR A 23 -5.94 -8.85 -6.39
C TYR A 23 -6.18 -8.41 -7.83
N HIS A 24 -7.18 -7.56 -8.02
CA HIS A 24 -7.62 -7.08 -9.31
C HIS A 24 -8.29 -5.71 -9.20
N GLY A 25 -8.35 -4.98 -10.31
CA GLY A 25 -9.00 -3.68 -10.41
C GLY A 25 -8.53 -2.70 -9.34
N ARG A 26 -9.46 -2.29 -8.46
CA ARG A 26 -9.21 -1.28 -7.41
C ARG A 26 -8.16 -1.73 -6.40
N VAL A 27 -8.10 -3.01 -6.04
CA VAL A 27 -7.14 -3.54 -5.06
C VAL A 27 -5.71 -3.45 -5.60
N ALA A 28 -5.52 -3.81 -6.87
CA ALA A 28 -4.23 -3.69 -7.54
C ALA A 28 -3.82 -2.21 -7.74
N ALA A 29 -4.78 -1.33 -8.06
CA ALA A 29 -4.51 0.10 -8.19
C ALA A 29 -4.06 0.73 -6.88
N VAL A 30 -4.68 0.36 -5.75
CA VAL A 30 -4.27 0.83 -4.41
C VAL A 30 -2.88 0.31 -4.05
N ALA A 31 -2.59 -0.95 -4.35
CA ALA A 31 -1.26 -1.52 -4.10
C ALA A 31 -0.17 -0.84 -4.94
N ALA A 32 -0.44 -0.58 -6.23
CA ALA A 32 0.49 0.14 -7.10
C ALA A 32 0.77 1.56 -6.58
N ALA A 33 -0.27 2.30 -6.21
CA ALA A 33 -0.13 3.65 -5.65
C ALA A 33 0.63 3.66 -4.32
N ALA A 34 0.43 2.66 -3.46
CA ALA A 34 1.17 2.55 -2.21
C ALA A 34 2.66 2.22 -2.42
N ARG A 35 2.99 1.37 -3.42
CA ARG A 35 4.39 1.11 -3.81
C ARG A 35 5.07 2.33 -4.42
N GLU A 36 4.39 3.04 -5.33
CA GLU A 36 4.93 4.26 -5.95
C GLU A 36 5.21 5.35 -4.91
N ALA A 37 4.37 5.44 -3.88
CA ALA A 37 4.58 6.34 -2.75
C ALA A 37 5.68 5.89 -1.77
N GLY A 38 6.35 4.77 -2.03
CA GLY A 38 7.55 4.32 -1.31
C GLY A 38 7.30 3.37 -0.14
N LEU A 39 6.14 2.70 -0.08
CA LEU A 39 5.94 1.58 0.85
C LEU A 39 6.38 0.27 0.23
N GLU A 40 7.11 -0.51 1.02
CA GLU A 40 7.64 -1.81 0.63
C GLU A 40 6.75 -2.89 1.25
N PHE A 41 6.08 -3.67 0.40
CA PHE A 41 5.20 -4.80 0.76
C PHE A 41 4.95 -5.75 -0.42
#